data_AF-A0A533SPL6-F1
#
_entry.id   AF-A0A533SPL6-F1
#
_cell.length_a   1.000
_cell.length_b   1.000
_cell.length_c   1.000
_cell.angle_alpha   90.00
_cell.angle_beta   90.00
_cell.angle_gamma   90.00
#
_symmetry.space_group_name_H-M   'P 1'
#
loop_
_entity.id
_entity.type
_entity.pdbx_description
1 polymer ?
#
loop_
_entity_poly.entity_id
_entity_poly.type
_entity_poly.pdbx_seq_one_letter_code
_entity_poly.pdbx_strand_id
1 'polypeptide(L)' 'MLSIYPLQNIPLIKPGDDLAEILLASLVDNDLSLQDGDILVLAQKIVSKAENRLVNLTQVEPSAAAVD' A
#
# COMPACT_ATOMS: atom_id res chain seq x y z
N MET A 1 0.01 26.43 -7.22
CA MET A 1 -1.36 25.91 -6.98
C MET A 1 -1.21 24.45 -6.60
N LEU A 2 -1.88 23.98 -5.55
CA LEU A 2 -1.80 22.58 -5.13
C LEU A 2 -2.85 21.76 -5.89
N SER A 3 -2.44 20.61 -6.44
CA SER A 3 -3.32 19.64 -7.08
C SER A 3 -3.17 18.28 -6.40
N ILE A 4 -4.24 17.48 -6.34
CA ILE A 4 -4.25 16.14 -5.75
C ILE A 4 -5.01 15.22 -6.69
N TYR A 5 -4.38 14.12 -7.10
CA TYR A 5 -4.93 13.16 -8.03
C TYR A 5 -4.97 11.77 -7.39
N PRO A 6 -6.14 11.10 -7.33
CA PRO A 6 -6.21 9.72 -6.88
C PRO A 6 -5.76 8.77 -8.01
N LEU A 7 -4.92 7.78 -7.68
CA LEU A 7 -4.59 6.68 -8.61
C LEU A 7 -5.70 5.63 -8.58
N GLN A 8 -6.35 5.42 -9.73
CA GLN A 8 -7.42 4.44 -9.89
C GLN A 8 -6.86 3.06 -10.27
N ASN A 9 -7.70 2.04 -10.14
CA ASN A 9 -7.44 0.66 -10.60
C ASN A 9 -6.21 -0.03 -9.98
N ILE A 10 -5.82 0.37 -8.76
CA ILE A 10 -4.80 -0.36 -8.00
C ILE A 10 -5.31 -1.77 -7.66
N PRO A 11 -4.55 -2.84 -7.98
CA PRO A 11 -4.98 -4.21 -7.71
C PRO A 11 -4.99 -4.53 -6.20
N LEU A 12 -5.56 -5.67 -5.86
CA LEU A 12 -5.42 -6.22 -4.51
C LEU A 12 -3.97 -6.63 -4.26
N ILE A 13 -3.27 -5.85 -3.43
CA ILE A 13 -1.87 -6.11 -3.04
C ILE A 13 -1.75 -7.41 -2.25
N LYS A 14 -0.71 -8.18 -2.60
CA LYS A 14 -0.33 -9.46 -2.03
C LYS A 14 1.11 -9.41 -1.47
N PRO A 15 1.47 -10.36 -0.59
CA PRO A 15 2.85 -10.54 -0.16
C PRO A 15 3.82 -10.69 -1.33
N GLY A 16 4.88 -9.89 -1.34
CA GLY A 16 5.93 -9.90 -2.36
C GLY A 16 5.66 -9.05 -3.60
N ASP A 17 4.50 -8.40 -3.72
CA ASP A 17 4.23 -7.48 -4.83
C ASP A 17 5.20 -6.29 -4.83
N ASP A 18 5.72 -5.92 -5.99
CA ASP A 18 6.48 -4.69 -6.19
C ASP A 18 5.51 -3.50 -6.30
N LEU A 19 5.44 -2.71 -5.23
CA LEU A 19 4.58 -1.52 -5.20
C LEU A 19 5.02 -0.44 -6.19
N ALA A 20 6.32 -0.31 -6.48
CA ALA A 20 6.79 0.72 -7.41
C ALA A 20 6.31 0.39 -8.83
N GLU A 21 6.45 -0.86 -9.26
CA GLU A 21 5.97 -1.31 -10.57
C GLU A 21 4.45 -1.11 -10.71
N ILE A 22 3.68 -1.48 -9.69
CA ILE A 22 2.22 -1.31 -9.67
C ILE A 22 1.82 0.17 -9.76
N LEU A 23 2.49 1.05 -9.01
CA LEU A 23 2.17 2.48 -9.02
C LEU A 23 2.55 3.13 -10.35
N LEU A 24 3.68 2.76 -10.94
CA LEU A 24 4.09 3.24 -12.26
C LEU A 24 3.09 2.82 -13.34
N ALA A 25 2.61 1.58 -13.32
CA ALA A 25 1.56 1.12 -14.23
C ALA A 25 0.26 1.92 -14.04
N SER A 26 -0.16 2.15 -12.79
CA SER A 26 -1.36 2.93 -12.51
C SER A 26 -1.22 4.40 -12.92
N LEU A 27 -0.05 5.02 -12.78
CA LEU A 27 0.19 6.38 -13.28
C LEU A 27 -0.04 6.47 -14.80
N VAL A 28 0.47 5.49 -15.55
CA VAL A 28 0.23 5.40 -17.01
C VAL A 28 -1.25 5.24 -17.32
N ASP A 29 -1.96 4.34 -16.64
CA ASP A 29 -3.40 4.10 -16.85
C ASP A 29 -4.28 5.32 -16.50
N ASN A 30 -3.78 6.24 -15.67
CA ASN A 30 -4.47 7.46 -15.28
C ASN A 30 -4.02 8.69 -16.10
N ASP A 31 -3.23 8.50 -17.16
CA ASP A 31 -2.63 9.58 -17.98
C ASP A 31 -1.83 10.60 -17.14
N LEU A 32 -1.17 10.12 -16.08
CA LEU A 32 -0.35 10.93 -15.18
C LEU A 32 1.14 10.64 -15.40
N SER A 33 1.95 11.69 -15.36
CA SER A 33 3.42 11.59 -15.38
C SER A 33 3.99 12.35 -14.20
N LEU A 34 4.87 11.69 -13.44
CA LEU A 34 5.55 12.31 -12.30
C LEU A 34 6.51 13.41 -12.77
N GLN A 35 6.52 14.50 -12.03
CA GLN A 35 7.42 15.63 -12.22
C GLN A 35 8.34 15.77 -11.00
N ASP A 36 9.45 16.45 -11.18
CA ASP A 36 10.36 16.76 -10.06
C ASP A 36 9.61 17.58 -9.00
N GLY A 37 9.72 17.14 -7.74
CA GLY A 37 8.99 17.73 -6.61
C GLY A 37 7.60 17.17 -6.33
N ASP A 38 7.09 16.25 -7.16
CA ASP A 38 5.82 15.56 -6.85
C ASP A 38 5.93 14.66 -5.61
N ILE A 39 4.80 14.50 -4.92
CA ILE A 39 4.69 13.67 -3.72
C ILE A 39 3.73 12.50 -3.99
N LEU A 40 4.24 11.28 -3.90
CA LEU A 40 3.43 10.07 -3.86
C LEU A 40 2.99 9.78 -2.42
N VAL A 41 1.68 9.66 -2.20
CA VAL A 41 1.11 9.35 -0.89
C VAL A 41 0.48 7.96 -0.94
N LEU A 42 0.92 7.08 -0.05
CA LEU A 42 0.43 5.70 0.05
C LEU A 42 -0.15 5.45 1.44
N ALA A 43 -1.24 4.70 1.51
CA ALA A 43 -1.73 4.19 2.78
C ALA A 43 -0.80 3.08 3.29
N GLN A 44 -0.55 3.05 4.60
CA GLN A 44 0.31 2.03 5.23
C GLN A 44 -0.11 0.58 4.88
N LYS A 45 -1.41 0.33 4.66
CA LYS A 45 -1.96 -1.02 4.52
C LYS A 45 -1.44 -1.74 3.27
N ILE A 46 -1.18 -1.03 2.17
CA ILE A 46 -0.62 -1.65 0.97
C ILE A 46 0.85 -2.01 1.17
N VAL A 47 1.59 -1.18 1.90
CA VAL A 47 2.97 -1.46 2.31
C VAL A 47 3.02 -2.71 3.21
N SER A 48 2.19 -2.75 4.27
CA SER A 48 2.14 -3.91 5.17
C SER A 48 1.74 -5.21 4.46
N LYS A 49 0.91 -5.16 3.42
CA LYS A 49 0.55 -6.34 2.63
C LYS A 49 1.70 -6.82 1.75
N ALA A 50 2.36 -5.91 1.03
CA ALA A 50 3.51 -6.24 0.20
C ALA A 50 4.66 -6.85 1.03
N GLU A 51 4.90 -6.30 2.22
CA GLU A 51 5.90 -6.78 3.19
C GLU A 51 5.48 -8.03 3.97
N ASN A 52 4.36 -8.66 3.62
CA ASN A 52 3.84 -9.86 4.28
C ASN A 52 3.62 -9.70 5.81
N ARG A 53 3.20 -8.52 6.26
CA ARG A 53 2.93 -8.22 7.68
C ARG A 53 1.51 -8.64 8.10
N LEU A 54 1.04 -9.78 7.60
CA LEU A 54 -0.25 -10.35 7.99
C LEU A 54 -0.03 -11.43 9.06
N VAL A 55 -0.94 -11.49 10.03
CA VAL A 55 -0.99 -12.56 11.02
C VAL A 55 -2.40 -13.10 11.09
N ASN A 56 -2.54 -14.42 11.15
CA ASN A 56 -3.82 -15.03 11.43
C ASN A 56 -4.07 -14.94 12.94
N LEU A 57 -5.13 -14.24 13.34
CA LEU A 57 -5.46 -14.04 14.75
C LEU A 57 -5.65 -15.37 15.50
N THR A 58 -6.10 -16.43 14.83
CA THR A 58 -6.24 -17.76 15.47
C THR A 58 -4.90 -18.41 15.83
N GLN A 59 -3.78 -17.87 15.35
CA GLN A 59 -2.42 -18.32 15.67
C GLN A 59 -1.74 -17.43 16.72
N VAL A 60 -2.43 -16.41 17.23
CA VAL A 60 -1.90 -15.51 18.26
C VAL A 60 -2.32 -16.04 19.62
N GLU A 61 -1.35 -16.38 20.47
CA GLU A 61 -1.58 -16.69 21.88
C GLU A 61 -1.51 -15.39 22.71
N PRO A 62 -2.60 -14.98 23.37
CA PRO A 62 -2.57 -13.81 24.26
C PRO A 62 -1.60 -14.00 25.41
N SER A 63 -0.85 -12.95 25.77
CA SER A 63 -0.08 -12.95 27.01
C SER A 63 -1.01 -12.78 28.21
N ALA A 64 -0.53 -13.08 29.42
CA ALA A 64 -1.32 -12.89 30.64
C ALA A 64 -1.90 -11.46 30.75
N ALA A 65 -1.09 -10.44 30.43
CA ALA A 65 -1.52 -9.03 30.47
C ALA A 65 -2.56 -8.65 29.39
N ALA A 66 -2.79 -9.49 28.37
CA ALA A 66 -3.76 -9.25 27.31
C ALA A 66 -5.11 -9.95 27.54
N VAL A 67 -5.20 -10.82 28.54
CA VAL A 67 -6.42 -11.57 28.90
C VAL A 67 -7.19 -10.92 30.05
N ASP A 68 -6.49 -10.23 30.95
CA ASP A 68 -7.06 -9.48 32.09
C ASP A 68 -7.73 -8.17 31.67
#